data_AF-A0A655FWB8-F1
#
_entry.id   AF-A0A655FWB8-F1
#
_cell.length_a   1.000
_cell.length_b   1.000
_cell.length_c   1.000
_cell.angle_alpha   90.00
_cell.angle_beta   90.00
_cell.angle_gamma   90.00
#
_symmetry.space_group_name_H-M   'P 1'
#
loop_
_entity.id
_entity.type
_entity.pdbx_description
1 polymer ?
#
loop_
_entity_poly.entity_id
_entity_poly.type
_entity_poly.pdbx_seq_one_letter_code
_entity_poly.pdbx_strand_id
1 'polypeptide(L)'
;MLAAAVPAADKHLLSDERFGRHLRAIQLEAFRQGSRGAAYESFLQFRPWGFDLAEVAVPTHIWLGDRDSFVPRAMGEYLQRAIPHVDLHWAHGKGHFNIEDWDAILAACALDIGKRRGG
;
A
#
# COMPACT_ATOMS: atom_id res chain seq x y z
N MET A 1 -20.73 0.43 6.03
CA MET A 1 -20.27 1.59 5.23
C MET A 1 -18.74 1.66 5.04
N LEU A 2 -17.88 1.06 5.86
CA LEU A 2 -16.50 0.67 5.45
C LEU A 2 -16.20 -0.76 5.91
N ALA A 3 -16.63 -1.12 7.13
CA ALA A 3 -16.54 -2.48 7.68
C ALA A 3 -17.19 -3.59 6.84
N ALA A 4 -18.11 -3.25 5.95
CA ALA A 4 -18.73 -4.21 5.02
C ALA A 4 -17.91 -4.44 3.74
N ALA A 5 -17.01 -3.50 3.42
CA ALA A 5 -16.20 -3.50 2.20
C ALA A 5 -14.78 -4.06 2.42
N VAL A 6 -14.42 -4.38 3.66
CA VAL A 6 -13.09 -4.87 4.03
C VAL A 6 -13.13 -6.36 4.42
N PRO A 7 -12.05 -7.13 4.18
CA PRO A 7 -11.96 -8.53 4.54
C PRO A 7 -12.01 -8.73 6.06
N ALA A 8 -12.24 -9.97 6.51
CA ALA A 8 -12.16 -10.32 7.93
C ALA A 8 -10.82 -9.92 8.57
N ALA A 9 -9.73 -9.97 7.78
CA ALA A 9 -8.39 -9.53 8.17
C ALA A 9 -8.34 -8.06 8.62
N ASP A 10 -9.21 -7.18 8.10
CA ASP A 10 -9.20 -5.74 8.44
C ASP A 10 -10.32 -5.36 9.44
N LYS A 11 -11.32 -6.24 9.64
CA LYS A 11 -12.47 -5.94 10.51
C LYS A 11 -12.08 -5.73 11.97
N HIS A 12 -11.07 -6.45 12.45
CA HIS A 12 -10.61 -6.31 13.82
C HIS A 12 -9.99 -4.92 14.06
N LEU A 13 -9.24 -4.38 13.10
CA LEU A 13 -8.67 -3.02 13.16
C LEU A 13 -9.77 -1.96 13.20
N LEU A 14 -10.85 -2.14 12.42
CA LEU A 14 -11.99 -1.22 12.48
C LEU A 14 -12.75 -1.27 13.81
N SER A 15 -12.58 -2.34 14.58
CA SER A 15 -13.17 -2.47 15.93
C SER A 15 -12.25 -1.91 17.02
N ASP A 16 -10.98 -1.64 16.70
CA ASP A 16 -10.05 -0.94 17.58
C ASP A 16 -10.39 0.55 17.63
N GLU A 17 -10.67 1.06 18.84
CA GLU A 17 -11.08 2.46 19.01
C GLU A 17 -10.00 3.46 18.60
N ARG A 18 -8.73 3.15 18.89
CA ARG A 18 -7.61 4.03 18.55
C ARG A 18 -7.49 4.10 17.04
N PHE A 19 -7.48 2.97 16.35
CA PHE A 19 -7.43 2.92 14.90
C PHE A 19 -8.63 3.66 14.29
N GLY A 20 -9.85 3.35 14.73
CA GLY A 20 -11.08 3.98 14.25
C GLY A 20 -11.08 5.51 14.41
N ARG A 21 -10.61 6.02 15.56
CA ARG A 21 -10.47 7.48 15.78
C ARG A 21 -9.51 8.12 14.78
N HIS A 22 -8.33 7.54 14.56
CA HIS A 22 -7.35 8.10 13.62
C HIS A 22 -7.87 8.01 12.18
N LEU A 23 -8.43 6.86 11.80
CA LEU A 23 -9.01 6.65 10.46
C LEU A 23 -10.13 7.65 10.17
N ARG A 24 -10.97 7.97 11.16
CA ARG A 24 -12.00 9.03 11.03
C ARG A 24 -11.38 10.41 10.90
N ALA A 25 -10.37 10.73 11.71
CA ALA A 25 -9.70 12.03 11.69
C ALA A 25 -9.04 12.32 10.33
N ILE A 26 -8.33 11.34 9.76
CA ILE A 26 -7.70 11.51 8.44
C ILE A 26 -8.73 11.70 7.33
N GLN A 27 -9.87 10.99 7.38
CA GLN A 27 -10.93 11.16 6.40
C GLN A 27 -11.56 12.55 6.50
N LEU A 28 -11.88 13.01 7.72
CA LEU A 28 -12.43 14.35 7.91
C LEU A 28 -11.47 15.44 7.41
N GLU A 29 -10.17 15.29 7.65
CA GLU A 29 -9.18 16.25 7.14
C GLU A 29 -9.06 16.18 5.61
N ALA A 30 -9.01 14.98 5.02
CA ALA A 30 -8.92 14.79 3.57
C ALA A 30 -10.08 15.46 2.81
N PHE A 31 -11.27 15.49 3.41
CA PHE A 31 -12.45 16.14 2.83
C PHE A 31 -12.74 17.54 3.40
N ARG A 32 -11.86 18.10 4.24
CA ARG A 32 -12.08 19.41 4.90
C ARG A 32 -12.29 20.55 3.91
N GLN A 33 -11.69 20.47 2.74
CA GLN A 33 -11.80 21.46 1.66
C GLN A 33 -12.76 21.02 0.54
N GLY A 34 -13.59 20.01 0.79
CA GLY A 34 -14.49 19.40 -0.20
C GLY A 34 -13.90 18.18 -0.91
N SER A 35 -14.63 17.64 -1.88
CA SER A 35 -14.31 16.36 -2.53
C SER A 35 -13.40 16.45 -3.76
N ARG A 36 -13.05 17.66 -4.21
CA ARG A 36 -12.26 17.86 -5.44
C ARG A 36 -10.90 17.16 -5.39
N GLY A 37 -10.21 17.22 -4.25
CA GLY A 37 -8.93 16.55 -4.06
C GLY A 37 -9.05 15.03 -4.19
N ALA A 38 -9.97 14.42 -3.42
CA ALA A 38 -10.21 12.98 -3.49
C ALA A 38 -10.63 12.51 -4.91
N ALA A 39 -11.47 13.29 -5.61
CA ALA A 39 -11.85 12.97 -6.99
C ALA A 39 -10.66 13.03 -7.95
N TYR A 40 -9.76 13.99 -7.75
CA TYR A 40 -8.54 14.12 -8.54
C TYR A 40 -7.56 12.97 -8.27
N GLU A 41 -7.36 12.58 -7.01
CA GLU A 41 -6.54 11.42 -6.63
C GLU A 41 -7.07 10.12 -7.28
N SER A 42 -8.38 9.89 -7.23
CA SER A 42 -8.99 8.74 -7.92
C SER A 42 -8.70 8.75 -9.43
N PHE A 43 -8.73 9.91 -10.08
CA PHE A 43 -8.37 10.03 -11.49
C PHE A 43 -6.88 9.74 -11.73
N LEU A 44 -5.98 10.22 -10.86
CA LEU A 44 -4.55 9.94 -10.94
C LEU A 44 -4.23 8.45 -10.74
N GLN A 45 -4.99 7.75 -9.90
CA GLN A 45 -4.77 6.33 -9.63
C GLN A 45 -4.98 5.45 -10.87
N PHE A 46 -5.89 5.84 -11.78
CA PHE A 46 -6.28 5.01 -12.94
C PHE A 46 -5.68 5.49 -14.29
N ARG A 47 -4.93 6.58 -14.31
CA ARG A 47 -4.24 7.04 -15.53
C ARG A 47 -2.83 6.43 -15.62
N PRO A 48 -2.24 6.34 -16.82
CA PRO A 48 -0.84 5.95 -16.97
C PRO A 48 0.10 6.85 -16.16
N TRP A 49 1.11 6.27 -15.53
CA TRP A 49 2.02 6.96 -14.59
C TRP A 49 3.01 7.92 -15.26
N GLY A 50 3.06 7.94 -16.60
CA GLY A 50 3.94 8.82 -17.38
C GLY A 50 5.36 8.28 -17.53
N PHE A 51 5.63 7.06 -17.08
CA PHE A 51 6.86 6.31 -17.33
C PHE A 51 6.52 4.82 -17.48
N ASP A 52 7.41 4.05 -18.10
CA ASP A 52 7.29 2.59 -18.17
C ASP A 52 7.85 1.97 -16.88
N LEU A 53 7.12 1.03 -16.29
CA LEU A 53 7.58 0.30 -15.10
C LEU A 53 8.91 -0.44 -15.33
N ALA A 54 9.21 -0.79 -16.59
CA ALA A 54 10.49 -1.37 -16.97
C ALA A 54 11.68 -0.42 -16.77
N GLU A 55 11.44 0.90 -16.69
CA GLU A 55 12.48 1.92 -16.48
C GLU A 55 12.90 2.05 -15.01
N VAL A 56 12.20 1.39 -14.07
CA VAL A 56 12.54 1.41 -12.65
C VAL A 56 13.81 0.60 -12.40
N ALA A 57 14.93 1.31 -12.25
CA ALA A 57 16.27 0.72 -12.10
C ALA A 57 16.74 0.52 -10.64
N VAL A 58 15.91 0.86 -9.65
CA VAL A 58 16.26 0.75 -8.23
C VAL A 58 15.68 -0.52 -7.61
N PRO A 59 16.34 -1.10 -6.58
CA PRO A 59 15.71 -2.13 -5.77
C PRO A 59 14.34 -1.65 -5.29
N THR A 60 13.32 -2.46 -5.54
CA THR A 60 11.94 -2.12 -5.25
C THR A 60 11.35 -3.24 -4.40
N HIS A 61 10.86 -2.91 -3.21
CA HIS A 61 10.10 -3.85 -2.41
C HIS A 61 8.62 -3.49 -2.45
N ILE A 62 7.77 -4.51 -2.58
CA ILE A 62 6.31 -4.34 -2.60
C ILE A 62 5.72 -5.23 -1.51
N TRP A 63 5.04 -4.66 -0.53
CA TRP A 63 4.29 -5.40 0.49
C TRP A 63 2.80 -5.34 0.21
N LEU A 64 2.16 -6.50 0.06
CA LEU A 64 0.72 -6.60 -0.17
C LEU A 64 0.12 -7.69 0.72
N GLY A 65 -1.02 -7.36 1.36
CA GLY A 65 -1.81 -8.34 2.09
C GLY A 65 -2.45 -9.36 1.14
N ASP A 66 -2.32 -10.65 1.43
CA ASP A 66 -2.95 -11.69 0.59
C ASP A 66 -4.47 -11.82 0.79
N ARG A 67 -5.03 -11.04 1.72
CA ARG A 67 -6.48 -10.89 1.96
C ARG A 67 -7.01 -9.51 1.60
N ASP A 68 -6.19 -8.62 1.03
CA ASP A 68 -6.62 -7.29 0.61
C ASP A 68 -7.73 -7.37 -0.46
N SER A 69 -8.86 -6.69 -0.22
CA SER A 69 -10.00 -6.63 -1.15
C SER A 69 -9.96 -5.42 -2.10
N PHE A 70 -9.10 -4.43 -1.83
CA PHE A 70 -8.91 -3.25 -2.67
C PHE A 70 -7.79 -3.44 -3.69
N VAL A 71 -6.76 -4.22 -3.34
CA VAL A 71 -5.63 -4.54 -4.22
C VAL A 71 -5.59 -6.05 -4.49
N PRO A 72 -6.26 -6.53 -5.56
CA PRO A 72 -6.26 -7.94 -5.89
C PRO A 72 -4.86 -8.48 -6.15
N ARG A 73 -4.65 -9.77 -5.86
CA ARG A 73 -3.38 -10.48 -6.08
C ARG A 73 -2.76 -10.23 -7.47
N ALA A 74 -3.60 -10.20 -8.50
CA ALA A 74 -3.18 -9.97 -9.88
C ALA A 74 -2.45 -8.62 -10.10
N MET A 75 -2.75 -7.58 -9.31
CA MET A 75 -2.04 -6.30 -9.38
C MET A 75 -0.61 -6.41 -8.88
N GLY A 76 -0.39 -7.12 -7.76
CA GLY A 76 0.95 -7.39 -7.25
C GLY A 76 1.78 -8.24 -8.21
N GLU A 77 1.17 -9.30 -8.75
CA GLU A 77 1.82 -10.16 -9.75
C GLU A 77 2.13 -9.41 -11.05
N TYR A 78 1.30 -8.43 -11.45
CA TYR A 78 1.60 -7.55 -12.56
C TYR A 78 2.83 -6.68 -12.28
N LEU A 79 2.91 -6.03 -11.11
CA LEU A 79 4.04 -5.19 -10.74
C LEU A 79 5.35 -5.99 -10.65
N GLN A 80 5.30 -7.21 -10.10
CA GLN A 80 6.46 -8.10 -10.04
C GLN A 80 6.98 -8.50 -11.41
N ARG A 81 6.10 -8.66 -12.41
CA ARG A 81 6.53 -8.95 -13.79
C ARG A 81 7.02 -7.71 -14.54
N ALA A 82 6.42 -6.55 -14.27
CA ALA A 82 6.67 -5.33 -15.03
C ALA A 82 7.92 -4.58 -14.57
N ILE A 83 8.28 -4.67 -13.29
CA ILE A 83 9.45 -3.98 -12.72
C ILE A 83 10.64 -4.96 -12.63
N PRO A 84 11.83 -4.65 -13.18
CA PRO A 84 12.94 -5.60 -13.28
C PRO A 84 13.54 -6.10 -11.95
N HIS A 85 13.50 -5.26 -10.90
CA HIS A 85 14.17 -5.51 -9.62
C HIS A 85 13.18 -5.44 -8.45
N VAL A 86 12.07 -6.18 -8.57
CA VAL A 86 11.06 -6.28 -7.51
C VAL A 86 11.29 -7.48 -6.61
N ASP A 87 11.24 -7.21 -5.32
CA ASP A 87 11.03 -8.17 -4.25
C ASP A 87 9.60 -8.01 -3.71
N LEU A 88 8.71 -8.91 -4.12
CA LEU A 88 7.30 -8.89 -3.76
C LEU A 88 7.04 -9.75 -2.52
N HIS A 89 6.60 -9.09 -1.44
CA HIS A 89 6.26 -9.66 -0.15
C HIS A 89 4.75 -9.83 -0.02
N TRP A 90 4.29 -11.08 -0.04
CA TRP A 90 2.91 -11.41 0.32
C TRP A 90 2.78 -11.51 1.84
N ALA A 91 2.15 -10.52 2.45
CA ALA A 91 1.87 -10.50 3.87
C ALA A 91 0.69 -11.43 4.16
N HIS A 92 1.00 -12.64 4.61
CA HIS A 92 0.02 -13.71 4.78
C HIS A 92 -1.01 -13.38 5.86
N GLY A 93 -2.28 -13.54 5.51
CA GLY A 93 -3.41 -13.25 6.39
C GLY A 93 -3.70 -11.76 6.58
N LYS A 94 -2.94 -10.85 5.94
CA LYS A 94 -3.09 -9.40 6.09
C LYS A 94 -4.05 -8.82 5.06
N GLY A 95 -4.80 -7.81 5.47
CA GLY A 95 -5.65 -7.00 4.61
C GLY A 95 -4.98 -5.70 4.18
N HIS A 96 -5.79 -4.71 3.80
CA HIS A 96 -5.34 -3.43 3.27
C HIS A 96 -4.66 -2.54 4.32
N PHE A 97 -5.08 -2.68 5.58
CA PHE A 97 -4.57 -1.85 6.67
C PHE A 97 -3.39 -2.49 7.40
N ASN A 98 -2.56 -3.25 6.68
CA ASN A 98 -1.40 -3.92 7.25
C ASN A 98 -0.35 -2.92 7.77
N ILE A 99 -0.50 -2.51 9.03
CA ILE A 99 0.44 -1.64 9.74
C ILE A 99 1.34 -2.42 10.71
N GLU A 100 1.27 -3.75 10.71
CA GLU A 100 2.04 -4.56 11.66
C GLU A 100 3.43 -4.90 11.12
N ASP A 101 3.61 -4.87 9.80
CA ASP A 101 4.85 -5.24 9.13
C ASP A 101 5.82 -4.05 8.93
N TRP A 102 5.56 -2.88 9.53
CA TRP A 102 6.39 -1.67 9.36
C TRP A 102 7.87 -1.92 9.67
N ASP A 103 8.18 -2.66 10.74
CA ASP A 103 9.57 -2.95 11.10
C ASP A 103 10.29 -3.78 10.02
N ALA A 104 9.60 -4.77 9.44
CA ALA A 104 10.13 -5.59 8.35
C ALA A 104 10.30 -4.77 7.06
N ILE A 105 9.32 -3.93 6.73
CA ILE A 105 9.36 -3.01 5.58
C ILE A 105 10.57 -2.07 5.70
N LEU A 106 10.75 -1.43 6.87
CA LEU A 106 11.85 -0.50 7.10
C LEU A 106 13.21 -1.20 7.11
N ALA A 107 13.29 -2.41 7.68
CA ALA A 107 14.52 -3.21 7.69
C ALA A 107 14.97 -3.59 6.27
N ALA A 108 14.05 -3.99 5.40
CA ALA A 108 14.36 -4.31 4.00
C ALA A 108 14.93 -3.09 3.25
N CYS A 109 14.28 -1.93 3.38
CA CYS A 109 14.79 -0.68 2.82
C CYS A 109 16.18 -0.29 3.35
N ALA A 110 16.45 -0.54 4.64
CA ALA A 110 17.75 -0.21 5.24
C ALA A 110 18.91 -1.02 4.64
N LEU A 111 18.68 -2.28 4.28
CA LEU A 111 19.70 -3.15 3.65
C LEU A 111 20.17 -2.58 2.31
N ASP A 112 19.26 -2.01 1.52
CA ASP A 112 19.60 -1.47 0.20
C ASP A 112 20.29 -0.11 0.26
N ILE A 113 19.99 0.70 1.29
CA ILE A 113 20.73 1.93 1.57
C ILE A 113 22.18 1.58 1.95
N GLY A 114 22.39 0.54 2.76
CA GLY A 114 23.72 0.09 3.17
C GLY A 114 24.58 -0.34 1.98
N LYS A 115 24.01 -1.08 1.02
CA LYS A 115 24.71 -1.55 -0.19
C LYS A 115 25.18 -0.40 -1.09
N ARG A 116 24.41 0.69 -1.19
CA ARG A 116 24.77 1.87 -2.02
C ARG A 116 25.94 2.69 -1.47
N ARG A 117 26.24 2.59 -0.17
CA ARG A 117 27.33 3.33 0.48
C ARG A 117 28.67 2.60 0.47
N GLY A 118 28.70 1.34 0.02
CA GLY A 118 29.88 0.48 0.02
C GLY A 118 30.51 0.25 -1.36
N GLY A 119 30.10 1.00 -2.38
CA GLY A 119 30.73 1.04 -3.71
C GLY A 119 31.29 2.43 -3.98
#